data_AF-A0A4Q5H7F7-F1
#
_entry.id   AF-A0A4Q5H7F7-F1
#
_cell.length_a   1.000
_cell.length_b   1.000
_cell.length_c   1.000
_cell.angle_alpha   90.00
_cell.angle_beta   90.00
_cell.angle_gamma   90.00
#
_symmetry.space_group_name_H-M   'P 1'
#
loop_
_entity.id
_entity.type
_entity.pdbx_description
1 polymer ?
#
loop_
_entity_poly.entity_id
_entity_poly.type
_entity_poly.pdbx_seq_one_letter_code
_entity_poly.pdbx_strand_id
1 'polypeptide(L)'
;IGQTTRKSLIEDHKKEFEKIITDEKAALIRTSPILEYVKLGKKQEAAGMKRFDNWLKEVKPLILNYEQALTEARISAPKGVLLSGIPGSGKSLMSKTIARSLGLPLIQLDMGKLQSKYVGESEHNLEEALHLVEAMSPCVLWIDEIEKNFAGVSGGAGDGGVTKRMFGKFLTWMQEKDEHGVCCFIVATSNDVSSLPPELFRNGRFDRKYFSYMPSAEECQAIFNGIVCGQEAAYAKDHATGHLFAEDILKKEYFAPFLDNLILERYDKDSGHIKPNNKFVTGADIEAIIEGAKRRIYHSGTKSTVVFTRNAFNEALKETISETRTYGETNLLDMVKCFVQLCKDNFSCVGEKEVIPFSNVDLFTDKEDEHFCWNANHLSSLCKYDEQLYTCTGLVITKRWKDVCPR
;
A
#
# COMPACT_ATOMS: atom_id res chain seq x y z
N ILE A 1 -48.12 12.87 0.94
CA ILE A 1 -46.63 12.87 0.86
C ILE A 1 -46.26 12.03 -0.35
N GLY A 2 -45.67 12.63 -1.38
CA GLY A 2 -45.39 11.96 -2.66
C GLY A 2 -44.41 10.78 -2.51
N GLN A 3 -44.48 9.81 -3.43
CA GLN A 3 -43.59 8.63 -3.43
C GLN A 3 -42.09 9.00 -3.37
N THR A 4 -41.70 10.14 -3.93
CA THR A 4 -40.33 10.68 -3.90
C THR A 4 -39.88 11.04 -2.49
N THR A 5 -40.73 11.71 -1.69
CA THR A 5 -40.42 12.11 -0.31
C THR A 5 -40.32 10.90 0.62
N ARG A 6 -41.10 9.84 0.36
CA ARG A 6 -41.05 8.61 1.17
C ARG A 6 -39.76 7.81 0.92
N LYS A 7 -39.25 7.80 -0.32
CA LYS A 7 -37.96 7.18 -0.65
C LYS A 7 -36.78 7.91 -0.01
N SER A 8 -36.79 9.25 0.00
CA SER A 8 -35.71 10.02 0.64
C SER A 8 -35.67 9.80 2.15
N LEU A 9 -36.84 9.79 2.81
CA LEU A 9 -36.95 9.50 4.26
C LEU A 9 -36.42 8.09 4.63
N ILE A 10 -36.73 7.07 3.82
CA ILE A 10 -36.22 5.71 4.05
C ILE A 10 -34.70 5.66 3.90
N GLU A 11 -34.15 6.34 2.89
CA GLU A 11 -32.71 6.40 2.66
C GLU A 11 -31.97 7.12 3.80
N ASP A 12 -32.55 8.20 4.32
CA ASP A 12 -31.97 8.96 5.43
C ASP A 12 -31.99 8.14 6.73
N HIS A 13 -33.10 7.46 7.05
CA HIS A 13 -33.18 6.57 8.21
C HIS A 13 -32.21 5.38 8.09
N LYS A 14 -32.03 4.83 6.88
CA LYS A 14 -31.08 3.75 6.64
C LYS A 14 -29.65 4.19 6.94
N LYS A 15 -29.25 5.38 6.47
CA LYS A 15 -27.93 5.96 6.76
C LYS A 15 -27.71 6.21 8.24
N GLU A 16 -28.74 6.70 8.93
CA GLU A 16 -28.68 6.94 10.38
C GLU A 16 -28.50 5.61 11.14
N PHE A 17 -29.24 4.58 10.76
CA PHE A 17 -29.12 3.25 11.35
C PHE A 17 -27.74 2.59 11.08
N GLU A 18 -27.24 2.68 9.85
CA GLU A 18 -25.89 2.21 9.49
C GLU A 18 -24.80 2.93 10.29
N LYS A 19 -24.99 4.23 10.54
CA LYS A 19 -24.08 5.02 11.36
C LYS A 19 -24.09 4.57 12.83
N ILE A 20 -25.26 4.34 13.42
CA ILE A 20 -25.39 3.83 14.79
C ILE A 20 -24.70 2.46 14.92
N ILE A 21 -24.97 1.53 13.99
CA ILE A 21 -24.30 0.22 13.98
C ILE A 21 -22.79 0.39 13.91
N THR A 22 -22.30 1.27 13.04
CA THR A 22 -20.87 1.52 12.88
C THR A 22 -20.23 2.07 14.16
N ASP A 23 -20.91 2.99 14.85
CA ASP A 23 -20.42 3.60 16.08
C ASP A 23 -20.39 2.58 17.24
N GLU A 24 -21.40 1.72 17.35
CA GLU A 24 -21.44 0.60 18.32
C GLU A 24 -20.36 -0.45 18.03
N LYS A 25 -20.20 -0.85 16.77
CA LYS A 25 -19.12 -1.75 16.34
C LYS A 25 -17.75 -1.18 16.70
N ALA A 26 -17.55 0.12 16.47
CA ALA A 26 -16.33 0.80 16.84
C ALA A 26 -16.12 0.87 18.36
N ALA A 27 -17.19 1.01 19.15
CA ALA A 27 -17.11 1.00 20.61
C ALA A 27 -16.69 -0.38 21.16
N LEU A 28 -17.25 -1.46 20.60
CA LEU A 28 -16.86 -2.83 20.96
C LEU A 28 -15.40 -3.13 20.62
N ILE A 29 -14.91 -2.70 19.45
CA ILE A 29 -13.50 -2.92 19.10
C ILE A 29 -12.54 -2.21 20.06
N ARG A 30 -12.92 -1.04 20.59
CA ARG A 30 -12.08 -0.28 21.55
C ARG A 30 -11.86 -0.99 22.88
N THR A 31 -12.61 -2.06 23.18
CA THR A 31 -12.35 -2.84 24.40
C THR A 31 -11.10 -3.70 24.27
N SER A 32 -10.68 -4.02 23.04
CA SER A 32 -9.44 -4.76 22.80
C SER A 32 -8.23 -3.82 22.82
N PRO A 33 -7.12 -4.21 23.48
CA PRO A 33 -5.90 -3.42 23.47
C PRO A 33 -5.15 -3.48 22.12
N ILE A 34 -5.47 -4.45 21.26
CA ILE A 34 -4.71 -4.75 20.03
C ILE A 34 -5.53 -4.56 18.75
N LEU A 35 -6.83 -4.30 18.85
CA LEU A 35 -7.68 -4.00 17.71
C LEU A 35 -8.01 -2.51 17.63
N GLU A 36 -8.09 -2.01 16.40
CA GLU A 36 -8.53 -0.66 16.11
C GLU A 36 -9.60 -0.67 15.01
N TYR A 37 -10.70 0.04 15.24
CA TYR A 37 -11.70 0.26 14.19
C TYR A 37 -11.22 1.38 13.27
N VAL A 38 -10.80 1.02 12.06
CA VAL A 38 -10.24 2.00 11.12
C VAL A 38 -11.38 2.73 10.42
N LYS A 39 -11.50 4.02 10.72
CA LYS A 39 -12.41 4.89 9.97
C LYS A 39 -11.90 5.01 8.54
N LEU A 40 -12.66 4.43 7.62
CA LEU A 40 -12.49 4.63 6.18
C LEU A 40 -12.88 6.08 5.88
N GLY A 41 -11.90 6.99 5.95
CA GLY A 41 -12.09 8.41 5.65
C GLY A 41 -12.54 8.66 4.20
N LYS A 42 -12.27 9.85 3.67
CA LYS A 42 -12.66 10.20 2.29
C LYS A 42 -12.05 9.22 1.27
N LYS A 43 -12.73 9.06 0.12
CA LYS A 43 -12.29 8.19 -0.99
C LYS A 43 -11.00 8.76 -1.60
N GLN A 44 -9.86 8.36 -1.06
CA GLN A 44 -8.61 8.35 -1.82
C GLN A 44 -8.66 7.07 -2.66
N GLU A 45 -8.80 7.22 -3.98
CA GLU A 45 -8.65 6.08 -4.88
C GLU A 45 -7.18 5.70 -4.91
N ALA A 46 -6.87 4.43 -4.62
CA ALA A 46 -5.56 3.90 -4.87
C ALA A 46 -5.34 3.95 -6.39
N ALA A 47 -4.43 4.82 -6.83
CA ALA A 47 -4.14 5.00 -8.24
C ALA A 47 -2.95 4.12 -8.65
N GLY A 48 -2.96 3.63 -9.90
CA GLY A 48 -1.86 2.82 -10.44
C GLY A 48 -1.83 1.36 -10.00
N MET A 49 -2.97 0.77 -9.58
CA MET A 49 -3.04 -0.61 -9.08
C MET A 49 -4.03 -1.47 -9.87
N LYS A 50 -4.02 -1.34 -11.19
CA LYS A 50 -5.09 -1.87 -12.06
C LYS A 50 -5.20 -3.41 -12.05
N ARG A 51 -4.09 -4.15 -11.92
CA ARG A 51 -4.13 -5.62 -11.80
C ARG A 51 -4.82 -6.04 -10.50
N PHE A 52 -4.49 -5.35 -9.41
CA PHE A 52 -5.14 -5.55 -8.11
C PHE A 52 -6.63 -5.18 -8.13
N ASP A 53 -7.00 -4.06 -8.74
CA ASP A 53 -8.41 -3.63 -8.85
C ASP A 53 -9.27 -4.61 -9.64
N ASN A 54 -8.72 -5.15 -10.75
CA ASN A 54 -9.41 -6.14 -11.56
C ASN A 54 -9.65 -7.42 -10.77
N TRP A 55 -8.62 -7.94 -10.09
CA TRP A 55 -8.76 -9.09 -9.22
C TRP A 55 -9.78 -8.84 -8.09
N LEU A 56 -9.75 -7.67 -7.46
CA LEU A 56 -10.71 -7.31 -6.40
C LEU A 56 -12.16 -7.33 -6.90
N LYS A 57 -12.40 -6.87 -8.14
CA LYS A 57 -13.73 -6.95 -8.79
C LYS A 57 -14.17 -8.40 -9.03
N GLU A 58 -13.23 -9.28 -9.39
CA GLU A 58 -13.51 -10.70 -9.62
C GLU A 58 -13.86 -11.44 -8.32
N VAL A 59 -13.14 -11.17 -7.23
CA VAL A 59 -13.37 -11.86 -5.94
C VAL A 59 -14.49 -11.27 -5.11
N LYS A 60 -14.85 -10.00 -5.32
CA LYS A 60 -15.88 -9.30 -4.54
C LYS A 60 -17.21 -10.07 -4.46
N PRO A 61 -17.78 -10.63 -5.54
CA PRO A 61 -19.01 -11.42 -5.45
C PRO A 61 -18.87 -12.67 -4.56
N LEU A 62 -17.70 -13.32 -4.57
CA LEU A 62 -17.44 -14.50 -3.75
C LEU A 62 -17.37 -14.16 -2.26
N ILE A 63 -16.84 -12.97 -1.93
CA ILE A 63 -16.75 -12.48 -0.55
C ILE A 63 -18.12 -12.01 -0.06
N LEU A 64 -18.90 -11.30 -0.89
CA LEU A 64 -20.20 -10.76 -0.47
C LEU A 64 -21.31 -11.80 -0.43
N ASN A 65 -21.24 -12.82 -1.29
CA ASN A 65 -22.18 -13.94 -1.32
C ASN A 65 -21.58 -15.18 -0.65
N TYR A 66 -20.82 -14.97 0.43
CA TYR A 66 -20.03 -15.98 1.12
C TYR A 66 -20.84 -17.26 1.45
N GLU A 67 -22.02 -17.10 2.06
CA GLU A 67 -22.88 -18.23 2.42
C GLU A 67 -23.34 -19.03 1.20
N GLN A 68 -23.73 -18.34 0.13
CA GLN A 68 -24.18 -18.98 -1.11
C GLN A 68 -23.03 -19.72 -1.80
N ALA A 69 -21.83 -19.12 -1.85
CA ALA A 69 -20.64 -19.73 -2.41
C ALA A 69 -20.28 -21.03 -1.67
N LEU A 70 -20.37 -21.03 -0.33
CA LEU A 70 -20.07 -22.18 0.50
C LEU A 70 -21.13 -23.28 0.39
N THR A 71 -22.42 -22.92 0.46
CA THR A 71 -23.52 -23.90 0.57
C THR A 71 -23.96 -24.47 -0.78
N GLU A 72 -24.10 -23.63 -1.81
CA GLU A 72 -24.64 -24.04 -3.11
C GLU A 72 -23.54 -24.51 -4.06
N ALA A 73 -22.43 -23.78 -4.13
CA ALA A 73 -21.34 -24.07 -5.07
C ALA A 73 -20.24 -24.96 -4.46
N ARG A 74 -20.20 -25.10 -3.12
CA ARG A 74 -19.11 -25.76 -2.37
C ARG A 74 -17.73 -25.19 -2.72
N ILE A 75 -17.68 -23.89 -2.98
CA ILE A 75 -16.45 -23.16 -3.29
C ILE A 75 -16.04 -22.42 -2.02
N SER A 76 -14.78 -22.63 -1.59
CA SER A 76 -14.21 -21.81 -0.53
C SER A 76 -14.08 -20.38 -1.02
N ALA A 77 -14.68 -19.43 -0.30
CA ALA A 77 -14.44 -18.02 -0.58
C ALA A 77 -12.96 -17.67 -0.33
N PRO A 78 -12.42 -16.66 -1.04
CA PRO A 78 -11.08 -16.16 -0.76
C PRO A 78 -10.97 -15.71 0.70
N LYS A 79 -9.95 -16.22 1.39
CA LYS A 79 -9.68 -15.95 2.81
C LYS A 79 -8.88 -14.67 3.00
N GLY A 80 -8.01 -14.33 2.06
CA GLY A 80 -7.23 -13.10 2.18
C GLY A 80 -6.19 -12.83 1.11
N VAL A 81 -5.52 -11.70 1.28
CA VAL A 81 -4.42 -11.24 0.45
C VAL A 81 -3.23 -10.80 1.30
N LEU A 82 -2.03 -11.19 0.85
CA LEU A 82 -0.78 -10.70 1.41
C LEU A 82 -0.20 -9.61 0.49
N LEU A 83 0.00 -8.43 1.04
CA LEU A 83 0.53 -7.25 0.36
C LEU A 83 1.94 -6.99 0.85
N SER A 84 2.94 -7.02 -0.03
CA SER A 84 4.31 -6.74 0.36
C SER A 84 4.99 -5.67 -0.49
N GLY A 85 6.11 -5.15 -0.02
CA GLY A 85 6.97 -4.21 -0.75
C GLY A 85 7.41 -3.05 0.11
N ILE A 86 8.05 -2.05 -0.49
CA ILE A 86 8.77 -1.02 0.26
C ILE A 86 7.86 -0.11 1.09
N PRO A 87 8.35 0.47 2.20
CA PRO A 87 7.65 1.53 2.91
C PRO A 87 7.19 2.63 1.95
N GLY A 88 5.96 3.14 2.15
CA GLY A 88 5.41 4.20 1.30
C GLY A 88 4.82 3.76 -0.05
N SER A 89 4.80 2.45 -0.38
CA SER A 89 4.19 1.94 -1.62
C SER A 89 2.66 1.78 -1.58
N GLY A 90 2.00 2.22 -0.50
CA GLY A 90 0.54 2.28 -0.43
C GLY A 90 -0.16 1.01 0.07
N LYS A 91 0.54 0.06 0.69
CA LYS A 91 -0.05 -1.17 1.26
C LYS A 91 -1.22 -0.89 2.22
N SER A 92 -1.07 0.06 3.14
CA SER A 92 -2.15 0.46 4.07
C SER A 92 -3.33 1.12 3.35
N LEU A 93 -3.08 1.85 2.26
CA LEU A 93 -4.12 2.44 1.42
C LEU A 93 -4.90 1.36 0.66
N MET A 94 -4.23 0.29 0.23
CA MET A 94 -4.87 -0.87 -0.40
C MET A 94 -5.82 -1.58 0.57
N SER A 95 -5.44 -1.79 1.83
CA SER A 95 -6.34 -2.36 2.86
C SER A 95 -7.62 -1.54 3.01
N LYS A 96 -7.50 -0.21 3.07
CA LYS A 96 -8.64 0.72 3.10
C LYS A 96 -9.48 0.67 1.82
N THR A 97 -8.84 0.45 0.67
CA THR A 97 -9.50 0.33 -0.64
C THR A 97 -10.31 -0.95 -0.74
N ILE A 98 -9.78 -2.08 -0.25
CA ILE A 98 -10.51 -3.36 -0.18
C ILE A 98 -11.78 -3.20 0.66
N ALA A 99 -11.65 -2.71 1.89
CA ALA A 99 -12.79 -2.55 2.78
C ALA A 99 -13.86 -1.61 2.19
N ARG A 100 -13.43 -0.51 1.56
CA ARG A 100 -14.35 0.41 0.87
C ARG A 100 -15.02 -0.22 -0.35
N SER A 101 -14.28 -0.99 -1.15
CA SER A 101 -14.82 -1.68 -2.33
C SER A 101 -15.84 -2.73 -1.94
N LEU A 102 -15.59 -3.47 -0.86
CA LEU A 102 -16.49 -4.47 -0.31
C LEU A 102 -17.67 -3.84 0.47
N GLY A 103 -17.52 -2.60 0.94
CA GLY A 103 -18.53 -1.96 1.81
C GLY A 103 -18.56 -2.58 3.21
N LEU A 104 -17.43 -3.12 3.66
CA LEU A 104 -17.29 -3.83 4.93
C LEU A 104 -16.48 -2.99 5.95
N PRO A 105 -16.73 -3.16 7.27
CA PRO A 105 -15.92 -2.52 8.30
C PRO A 105 -14.46 -2.99 8.19
N LEU A 106 -13.53 -2.06 8.44
CA LEU A 106 -12.09 -2.34 8.49
C LEU A 106 -11.62 -2.35 9.94
N ILE A 107 -11.11 -3.49 10.37
CA ILE A 107 -10.54 -3.69 11.70
C ILE A 107 -9.04 -3.89 11.51
N GLN A 108 -8.22 -3.08 12.17
CA GLN A 108 -6.78 -3.25 12.18
C GLN A 108 -6.37 -4.05 13.41
N LEU A 109 -5.60 -5.10 13.21
CA LEU A 109 -4.92 -5.84 14.26
C LEU A 109 -3.47 -5.37 14.30
N ASP A 110 -3.14 -4.64 15.35
CA ASP A 110 -1.78 -4.17 15.60
C ASP A 110 -1.01 -5.25 16.34
N MET A 111 -0.28 -6.06 15.56
CA MET A 111 0.51 -7.14 16.11
C MET A 111 1.70 -6.62 16.95
N GLY A 112 2.15 -5.38 16.75
CA GLY A 112 3.20 -4.78 17.58
C GLY A 112 2.76 -4.61 19.04
N LYS A 113 1.46 -4.43 19.29
CA LYS A 113 0.87 -4.37 20.63
C LYS A 113 0.68 -5.73 21.30
N LEU A 114 0.87 -6.84 20.58
CA LEU A 114 0.81 -8.19 21.17
C LEU A 114 2.02 -8.50 22.05
N GLN A 115 3.15 -7.81 21.86
CA GLN A 115 4.37 -8.02 22.64
C GLN A 115 4.28 -7.33 24.01
N SER A 116 3.44 -7.87 24.90
CA SER A 116 3.38 -7.48 26.31
C SER A 116 4.47 -8.22 27.12
N LYS A 117 4.81 -7.69 28.30
CA LYS A 117 5.81 -8.31 29.20
C LYS A 117 5.39 -9.67 29.79
N TYR A 118 4.16 -10.15 29.50
CA TYR A 118 3.59 -11.36 30.08
C TYR A 118 3.10 -12.33 29.00
N VAL A 119 3.83 -13.44 28.85
CA VAL A 119 3.63 -14.49 27.84
C VAL A 119 2.20 -15.03 27.74
N GLY A 120 1.49 -15.17 28.86
CA GLY A 120 0.10 -15.68 28.88
C GLY A 120 -0.96 -14.64 28.51
N GLU A 121 -0.68 -13.37 28.77
CA GLU A 121 -1.59 -12.25 28.48
C GLU A 121 -1.66 -12.01 26.97
N SER A 122 -0.54 -12.16 26.26
CA SER A 122 -0.47 -12.02 24.80
C SER A 122 -1.29 -13.08 24.04
N GLU A 123 -1.25 -14.35 24.47
CA GLU A 123 -2.06 -15.41 23.84
C GLU A 123 -3.56 -15.18 24.08
N HIS A 124 -3.95 -14.80 25.30
CA HIS A 124 -5.34 -14.51 25.65
C HIS A 124 -5.88 -13.29 24.89
N ASN A 125 -5.09 -12.21 24.81
CA ASN A 125 -5.46 -11.00 24.07
C ASN A 125 -5.69 -11.30 22.58
N LEU A 126 -4.89 -12.20 21.97
CA LEU A 126 -5.10 -12.62 20.59
C LEU A 126 -6.41 -13.41 20.45
N GLU A 127 -6.70 -14.36 21.35
CA GLU A 127 -7.95 -15.12 21.33
C GLU A 127 -9.18 -14.21 21.48
N GLU A 128 -9.18 -13.29 22.46
CA GLU A 128 -10.25 -12.32 22.63
C GLU A 128 -10.42 -11.41 21.41
N ALA A 129 -9.32 -10.96 20.81
CA ALA A 129 -9.37 -10.17 19.59
C ALA A 129 -9.98 -10.96 18.41
N LEU A 130 -9.63 -12.24 18.25
CA LEU A 130 -10.22 -13.07 17.20
C LEU A 130 -11.73 -13.26 17.42
N HIS A 131 -12.17 -13.49 18.65
CA HIS A 131 -13.61 -13.55 18.97
C HIS A 131 -14.33 -12.23 18.68
N LEU A 132 -13.72 -11.08 18.95
CA LEU A 132 -14.27 -9.79 18.58
C LEU A 132 -14.35 -9.63 17.05
N VAL A 133 -13.36 -10.10 16.30
CA VAL A 133 -13.40 -10.09 14.83
C VAL A 133 -14.52 -10.99 14.30
N GLU A 134 -14.72 -12.18 14.88
CA GLU A 134 -15.84 -13.07 14.55
C GLU A 134 -17.19 -12.39 14.77
N ALA A 135 -17.37 -11.74 15.92
CA ALA A 135 -18.59 -10.99 16.24
C ALA A 135 -18.84 -9.80 15.31
N MET A 136 -17.80 -9.29 14.63
CA MET A 136 -17.90 -8.18 13.68
C MET A 136 -18.22 -8.61 12.25
N SER A 137 -18.15 -9.91 11.96
CA SER A 137 -18.40 -10.48 10.64
C SER A 137 -19.77 -10.03 10.07
N PRO A 138 -19.88 -9.68 8.77
CA PRO A 138 -18.80 -9.65 7.78
C PRO A 138 -17.88 -8.44 7.92
N CYS A 139 -16.56 -8.66 7.83
CA CYS A 139 -15.55 -7.61 8.01
C CYS A 139 -14.26 -7.85 7.20
N VAL A 140 -13.43 -6.80 7.10
CA VAL A 140 -12.04 -6.89 6.64
C VAL A 140 -11.11 -6.76 7.85
N LEU A 141 -10.27 -7.76 8.07
CA LEU A 141 -9.21 -7.74 9.08
C LEU A 141 -7.89 -7.35 8.42
N TRP A 142 -7.34 -6.20 8.78
CA TRP A 142 -6.03 -5.74 8.33
C TRP A 142 -4.97 -5.99 9.39
N ILE A 143 -3.98 -6.81 9.05
CA ILE A 143 -2.82 -7.10 9.88
C ILE A 143 -1.66 -6.30 9.31
N ASP A 144 -1.22 -5.28 10.03
CA ASP A 144 -0.14 -4.40 9.55
C ASP A 144 1.23 -4.92 9.97
N GLU A 145 2.19 -4.87 9.04
CA GLU A 145 3.61 -5.20 9.26
C GLU A 145 3.80 -6.56 9.97
N ILE A 146 3.18 -7.60 9.40
CA ILE A 146 3.10 -8.93 9.99
C ILE A 146 4.50 -9.52 10.28
N GLU A 147 5.52 -9.10 9.53
CA GLU A 147 6.93 -9.45 9.70
C GLU A 147 7.55 -9.02 11.02
N LYS A 148 7.10 -7.92 11.63
CA LYS A 148 7.72 -7.37 12.85
C LYS A 148 7.67 -8.34 14.02
N ASN A 149 6.73 -9.27 14.00
CA ASN A 149 6.59 -10.31 15.02
C ASN A 149 7.58 -11.45 14.82
N PHE A 150 8.06 -11.65 13.60
CA PHE A 150 8.98 -12.73 13.26
C PHE A 150 10.44 -12.30 13.28
N ALA A 151 10.72 -11.01 13.18
CA ALA A 151 12.08 -10.45 13.18
C ALA A 151 12.91 -10.81 14.44
N GLY A 152 12.27 -11.19 15.55
CA GLY A 152 12.93 -11.66 16.78
C GLY A 152 12.94 -13.19 16.98
N VAL A 153 12.28 -13.96 16.13
CA VAL A 153 12.18 -15.43 16.28
C VAL A 153 13.50 -16.13 15.89
N SER A 154 14.36 -15.48 15.11
CA SER A 154 15.66 -15.98 14.65
C SER A 154 16.81 -15.78 15.66
N GLY A 155 16.61 -15.04 16.76
CA GLY A 155 17.70 -14.66 17.68
C GLY A 155 17.37 -14.83 19.17
N GLY A 156 17.62 -16.01 19.72
CA GLY A 156 17.84 -16.20 21.17
C GLY A 156 16.63 -16.67 22.01
N ALA A 157 16.93 -17.55 22.97
CA ALA A 157 15.99 -18.33 23.77
C ALA A 157 15.15 -17.49 24.75
N GLY A 158 13.83 -17.47 24.55
CA GLY A 158 12.86 -16.89 25.50
C GLY A 158 11.50 -16.65 24.85
N ASP A 159 11.41 -15.66 23.97
CA ASP A 159 10.13 -15.14 23.45
C ASP A 159 9.71 -15.73 22.10
N GLY A 160 10.65 -16.25 21.30
CA GLY A 160 10.36 -16.78 19.95
C GLY A 160 9.38 -17.95 19.92
N GLY A 161 9.30 -18.74 20.98
CA GLY A 161 8.35 -19.86 21.10
C GLY A 161 6.91 -19.41 21.30
N VAL A 162 6.69 -18.28 21.99
CA VAL A 162 5.36 -17.73 22.26
C VAL A 162 4.79 -17.14 20.98
N THR A 163 5.58 -16.33 20.28
CA THR A 163 5.18 -15.73 19.00
C THR A 163 4.85 -16.79 17.95
N LYS A 164 5.64 -17.87 17.88
CA LYS A 164 5.35 -18.99 16.98
C LYS A 164 4.04 -19.71 17.32
N ARG A 165 3.72 -19.91 18.60
CA ARG A 165 2.44 -20.51 19.03
C ARG A 165 1.25 -19.62 18.76
N MET A 166 1.33 -18.33 19.13
CA MET A 166 0.29 -17.34 18.82
C MET A 166 -0.01 -17.32 17.32
N PHE A 167 1.05 -17.34 16.51
CA PHE A 167 0.89 -17.38 15.08
C PHE A 167 0.29 -18.68 14.56
N GLY A 168 0.68 -19.81 15.15
CA GLY A 168 0.02 -21.09 14.91
C GLY A 168 -1.48 -21.02 15.17
N LYS A 169 -1.91 -20.42 16.30
CA LYS A 169 -3.34 -20.22 16.62
C LYS A 169 -4.03 -19.33 15.59
N PHE A 170 -3.42 -18.19 15.22
CA PHE A 170 -3.96 -17.30 14.20
C PHE A 170 -4.14 -18.02 12.84
N LEU A 171 -3.14 -18.81 12.44
CA LEU A 171 -3.23 -19.63 11.25
C LEU A 171 -4.37 -20.64 11.40
N THR A 172 -4.42 -21.46 12.45
CA THR A 172 -5.51 -22.42 12.67
C THR A 172 -6.89 -21.76 12.56
N TRP A 173 -7.08 -20.61 13.25
CA TRP A 173 -8.30 -19.81 13.14
C TRP A 173 -8.62 -19.40 11.71
N MET A 174 -7.65 -18.88 10.95
CA MET A 174 -7.85 -18.51 9.54
C MET A 174 -8.34 -19.69 8.68
N GLN A 175 -7.96 -20.91 9.04
CA GLN A 175 -8.39 -22.13 8.36
C GLN A 175 -9.82 -22.52 8.72
N GLU A 176 -10.15 -22.49 10.01
CA GLU A 176 -11.38 -23.05 10.59
C GLU A 176 -12.55 -22.05 10.61
N LYS A 177 -12.28 -20.74 10.54
CA LYS A 177 -13.31 -19.68 10.60
C LYS A 177 -14.49 -19.90 9.66
N ASP A 178 -14.24 -20.56 8.51
CA ASP A 178 -15.25 -20.80 7.50
C ASP A 178 -16.29 -21.85 7.93
N GLU A 179 -15.87 -22.84 8.73
CA GLU A 179 -16.74 -23.86 9.31
C GLU A 179 -17.70 -23.25 10.36
N HIS A 180 -17.32 -22.10 10.92
CA HIS A 180 -18.10 -21.33 11.88
C HIS A 180 -18.94 -20.21 11.24
N GLY A 181 -18.99 -20.14 9.91
CA GLY A 181 -19.76 -19.12 9.18
C GLY A 181 -19.15 -17.71 9.26
N VAL A 182 -17.87 -17.59 9.61
CA VAL A 182 -17.20 -16.29 9.80
C VAL A 182 -16.68 -15.76 8.46
N CYS A 183 -17.46 -14.86 7.87
CA CYS A 183 -17.08 -14.09 6.70
C CYS A 183 -16.09 -12.96 7.07
N CYS A 184 -14.82 -13.31 7.28
CA CYS A 184 -13.74 -12.36 7.48
C CYS A 184 -12.72 -12.43 6.33
N PHE A 185 -12.50 -11.32 5.64
CA PHE A 185 -11.48 -11.21 4.59
C PHE A 185 -10.20 -10.59 5.17
N ILE A 186 -9.07 -11.29 5.07
CA ILE A 186 -7.83 -10.89 5.73
C ILE A 186 -6.90 -10.16 4.76
N VAL A 187 -6.38 -9.01 5.16
CA VAL A 187 -5.35 -8.26 4.44
C VAL A 187 -4.12 -8.20 5.33
N ALA A 188 -3.06 -8.92 4.99
CA ALA A 188 -1.78 -8.81 5.69
C ALA A 188 -0.84 -7.92 4.89
N THR A 189 -0.13 -7.00 5.55
CA THR A 189 0.91 -6.19 4.92
C THR A 189 2.29 -6.60 5.42
N SER A 190 3.28 -6.42 4.56
CA SER A 190 4.67 -6.60 4.93
C SER A 190 5.63 -5.65 4.21
N ASN A 191 6.69 -5.21 4.89
CA ASN A 191 7.79 -4.47 4.27
C ASN A 191 8.97 -5.35 3.88
N ASP A 192 9.09 -6.52 4.51
CA ASP A 192 10.18 -7.48 4.29
C ASP A 192 9.63 -8.91 4.31
N VAL A 193 9.63 -9.55 3.15
CA VAL A 193 9.17 -10.94 3.02
C VAL A 193 10.17 -11.96 3.55
N SER A 194 11.46 -11.61 3.71
CA SER A 194 12.50 -12.57 4.11
C SER A 194 12.34 -13.06 5.55
N SER A 195 11.69 -12.25 6.39
CA SER A 195 11.37 -12.59 7.78
C SER A 195 10.02 -13.30 7.94
N LEU A 196 9.25 -13.49 6.86
CA LEU A 196 7.96 -14.16 6.94
C LEU A 196 8.09 -15.69 7.00
N PRO A 197 7.33 -16.36 7.89
CA PRO A 197 7.32 -17.81 7.96
C PRO A 197 6.72 -18.43 6.68
N PRO A 198 7.33 -19.50 6.12
CA PRO A 198 6.85 -20.14 4.90
C PRO A 198 5.43 -20.72 5.03
N GLU A 199 4.96 -20.97 6.25
CA GLU A 199 3.60 -21.41 6.54
C GLU A 199 2.53 -20.43 6.03
N LEU A 200 2.85 -19.14 5.89
CA LEU A 200 1.95 -18.13 5.30
C LEU A 200 1.72 -18.31 3.81
N PHE A 201 2.70 -18.87 3.10
CA PHE A 201 2.66 -19.00 1.65
C PHE A 201 1.96 -20.28 1.18
N ARG A 202 1.47 -21.10 2.12
CA ARG A 202 0.73 -22.32 1.81
C ARG A 202 -0.66 -22.00 1.23
N ASN A 203 -1.08 -22.80 0.27
CA ASN A 203 -2.42 -22.72 -0.31
C ASN A 203 -3.50 -22.87 0.78
N GLY A 204 -4.60 -22.12 0.64
CA GLY A 204 -5.66 -22.06 1.66
C GLY A 204 -5.38 -21.12 2.84
N ARG A 205 -4.31 -20.30 2.75
CA ARG A 205 -4.06 -19.15 3.64
C ARG A 205 -4.40 -17.86 2.90
N PHE A 206 -3.47 -17.31 2.13
CA PHE A 206 -3.70 -16.18 1.26
C PHE A 206 -3.91 -16.64 -0.17
N ASP A 207 -5.04 -16.28 -0.76
CA ASP A 207 -5.39 -16.63 -2.15
C ASP A 207 -4.51 -15.90 -3.16
N ARG A 208 -4.10 -14.68 -2.81
CA ARG A 208 -3.20 -13.87 -3.61
C ARG A 208 -2.10 -13.26 -2.77
N LYS A 209 -0.94 -13.14 -3.40
CA LYS A 209 0.24 -12.45 -2.91
C LYS A 209 0.56 -11.36 -3.90
N TYR A 210 0.42 -10.11 -3.49
CA TYR A 210 0.71 -8.96 -4.32
C TYR A 210 1.88 -8.18 -3.74
N PHE A 211 2.73 -7.64 -4.61
CA PHE A 211 3.73 -6.68 -4.22
C PHE A 211 3.40 -5.29 -4.80
N SER A 212 3.57 -4.26 -3.99
CA SER A 212 3.53 -2.86 -4.41
C SER A 212 4.90 -2.23 -4.18
N TYR A 213 5.49 -1.74 -5.26
CA TYR A 213 6.87 -1.28 -5.30
C TYR A 213 6.95 0.13 -5.87
N MET A 214 7.98 0.42 -6.66
CA MET A 214 8.12 1.69 -7.37
C MET A 214 7.09 1.79 -8.50
N PRO A 215 6.27 2.86 -8.53
CA PRO A 215 5.36 3.15 -9.63
C PRO A 215 6.13 3.50 -10.92
N SER A 216 5.55 3.11 -12.06
CA SER A 216 5.93 3.61 -13.38
C SER A 216 5.57 5.09 -13.56
N ALA A 217 6.08 5.73 -14.61
CA ALA A 217 5.72 7.12 -14.94
C ALA A 217 4.20 7.35 -15.01
N GLU A 218 3.47 6.46 -15.68
CA GLU A 218 2.01 6.51 -15.80
C GLU A 218 1.33 6.40 -14.42
N GLU A 219 1.82 5.51 -13.56
CA GLU A 219 1.31 5.32 -12.21
C GLU A 219 1.63 6.52 -11.31
N CYS A 220 2.81 7.15 -11.44
CA CYS A 220 3.14 8.39 -10.74
C CYS A 220 2.19 9.54 -11.11
N GLN A 221 1.87 9.71 -12.40
CA GLN A 221 0.86 10.70 -12.84
C GLN A 221 -0.49 10.42 -12.19
N ALA A 222 -0.90 9.16 -12.17
CA ALA A 222 -2.16 8.74 -11.59
C ALA A 222 -2.20 9.01 -10.07
N ILE A 223 -1.12 8.69 -9.34
CA ILE A 223 -0.97 8.97 -7.90
C ILE A 223 -1.06 10.48 -7.64
N PHE A 224 -0.29 11.29 -8.37
CA PHE A 224 -0.31 12.73 -8.22
C PHE A 224 -1.72 13.31 -8.43
N ASN A 225 -2.36 12.94 -9.54
CA ASN A 225 -3.70 13.41 -9.84
C ASN A 225 -4.70 12.97 -8.76
N GLY A 226 -4.62 11.72 -8.30
CA GLY A 226 -5.48 11.19 -7.24
C GLY A 226 -5.35 11.99 -5.94
N ILE A 227 -4.13 12.39 -5.56
CA ILE A 227 -3.89 13.22 -4.36
C ILE A 227 -4.49 14.62 -4.54
N VAL A 228 -4.15 15.33 -5.62
CA VAL A 228 -4.60 16.70 -5.87
C VAL A 228 -6.13 16.77 -5.99
N CYS A 229 -6.74 15.90 -6.81
CA CYS A 229 -8.19 15.85 -6.97
C CYS A 229 -8.89 15.42 -5.69
N GLY A 230 -8.28 14.53 -4.89
CA GLY A 230 -8.81 14.15 -3.58
C GLY A 230 -8.85 15.33 -2.60
N GLN A 231 -7.84 16.19 -2.62
CA GLN A 231 -7.78 17.41 -1.80
C GLN A 231 -8.76 18.48 -2.30
N GLU A 232 -8.87 18.66 -3.62
CA GLU A 232 -9.86 19.55 -4.25
C GLU A 232 -11.30 19.15 -3.86
N ALA A 233 -11.64 17.87 -3.98
CA ALA A 233 -12.94 17.36 -3.58
C ALA A 233 -13.20 17.47 -2.08
N ALA A 234 -12.14 17.44 -1.25
CA ALA A 234 -12.27 17.71 0.18
C ALA A 234 -12.57 19.18 0.45
N TYR A 235 -11.89 20.10 -0.23
CA TYR A 235 -12.07 21.54 -0.12
C TYR A 235 -13.46 22.00 -0.56
N ALA A 236 -13.95 21.49 -1.70
CA ALA A 236 -15.26 21.83 -2.26
C ALA A 236 -16.46 21.41 -1.38
N LYS A 237 -16.26 20.55 -0.39
CA LYS A 237 -17.31 20.21 0.61
C LYS A 237 -17.44 21.26 1.70
N ASP A 238 -16.31 21.84 2.08
CA ASP A 238 -16.23 22.83 3.16
C ASP A 238 -16.44 24.25 2.61
N HIS A 239 -16.35 24.44 1.29
CA HIS A 239 -16.48 25.71 0.59
C HIS A 239 -17.51 25.59 -0.53
N ALA A 240 -18.59 26.37 -0.46
CA ALA A 240 -19.69 26.33 -1.43
C ALA A 240 -19.29 26.80 -2.85
N THR A 241 -18.24 27.60 -2.96
CA THR A 241 -17.73 28.15 -4.22
C THR A 241 -16.21 28.28 -4.17
N GLY A 242 -15.56 28.08 -5.31
CA GLY A 242 -14.11 28.26 -5.48
C GLY A 242 -13.35 26.93 -5.48
N HIS A 243 -12.11 26.99 -5.97
CA HIS A 243 -11.22 25.84 -6.11
C HIS A 243 -9.99 25.99 -5.22
N LEU A 244 -9.49 24.88 -4.69
CA LEU A 244 -8.21 24.87 -3.96
C LEU A 244 -7.04 24.98 -4.94
N PHE A 245 -7.14 24.28 -6.07
CA PHE A 245 -6.18 24.31 -7.16
C PHE A 245 -6.76 24.98 -8.40
N ALA A 246 -5.92 25.65 -9.19
CA ALA A 246 -6.34 26.08 -10.52
C ALA A 246 -6.77 24.87 -11.38
N GLU A 247 -7.81 25.03 -12.19
CA GLU A 247 -8.44 23.93 -12.95
C GLU A 247 -7.46 23.19 -13.86
N ASP A 248 -6.43 23.88 -14.35
CA ASP A 248 -5.41 23.29 -15.20
C ASP A 248 -4.46 22.33 -14.46
N ILE A 249 -4.33 22.47 -13.14
CA ILE A 249 -3.60 21.56 -12.25
C ILE A 249 -4.35 20.23 -12.08
N LEU A 250 -5.68 20.26 -12.17
CA LEU A 250 -6.54 19.08 -11.99
C LEU A 250 -6.51 18.12 -13.20
N LYS A 251 -5.93 18.56 -14.33
CA LYS A 251 -5.81 17.75 -15.55
C LYS A 251 -4.81 16.60 -15.35
N LYS A 252 -5.08 15.45 -15.99
CA LYS A 252 -4.26 14.24 -15.84
C LYS A 252 -2.82 14.44 -16.31
N GLU A 253 -2.65 15.24 -17.35
CA GLU A 253 -1.36 15.47 -18.01
C GLU A 253 -0.52 16.55 -17.30
N TYR A 254 -1.07 17.24 -16.29
CA TYR A 254 -0.40 18.36 -15.62
C TYR A 254 0.96 17.96 -15.03
N PHE A 255 1.05 16.78 -14.43
CA PHE A 255 2.24 16.34 -13.72
C PHE A 255 3.34 15.79 -14.65
N ALA A 256 3.01 15.47 -15.90
CA ALA A 256 3.95 14.85 -16.84
C ALA A 256 5.29 15.61 -16.96
N PRO A 257 5.32 16.94 -17.15
CA PRO A 257 6.58 17.69 -17.25
C PRO A 257 7.40 17.70 -15.95
N PHE A 258 6.76 17.49 -14.80
CA PHE A 258 7.45 17.42 -13.51
C PHE A 258 8.04 16.04 -13.25
N LEU A 259 7.43 14.99 -13.79
CA LEU A 259 8.02 13.65 -13.78
C LEU A 259 9.34 13.64 -14.54
N ASP A 260 9.39 14.30 -15.70
CA ASP A 260 10.65 14.45 -16.45
C ASP A 260 11.74 15.10 -15.57
N ASN A 261 11.39 16.09 -14.75
CA ASN A 261 12.33 16.72 -13.81
C ASN A 261 12.59 15.89 -12.53
N LEU A 262 11.65 15.05 -12.08
CA LEU A 262 11.78 14.18 -10.91
C LEU A 262 12.69 12.99 -11.19
N ILE A 263 12.64 12.50 -12.43
CA ILE A 263 13.17 11.22 -12.83
C ILE A 263 14.33 11.39 -13.81
N LEU A 264 14.18 12.25 -14.82
CA LEU A 264 15.10 12.32 -15.95
C LEU A 264 16.18 13.37 -15.77
N GLU A 265 15.95 14.50 -15.08
CA GLU A 265 16.87 15.65 -15.18
C GLU A 265 17.00 16.51 -13.90
N ARG A 266 18.23 16.64 -13.37
CA ARG A 266 18.65 17.61 -12.34
C ARG A 266 19.65 18.59 -12.96
N TYR A 267 19.39 19.88 -12.82
CA TYR A 267 20.39 20.90 -13.16
C TYR A 267 21.50 20.90 -12.11
N ASP A 268 22.71 20.55 -12.52
CA ASP A 268 23.90 20.63 -11.69
C ASP A 268 24.52 22.02 -11.81
N LYS A 269 24.41 22.80 -10.73
CA LYS A 269 24.93 24.17 -10.66
C LYS A 269 26.46 24.25 -10.75
N ASP A 270 27.16 23.19 -10.32
CA ASP A 270 28.62 23.17 -10.31
C ASP A 270 29.17 22.81 -11.69
N SER A 271 28.47 21.94 -12.44
CA SER A 271 28.88 21.57 -13.80
C SER A 271 28.19 22.36 -14.92
N GLY A 272 27.16 23.15 -14.63
CA GLY A 272 26.39 23.90 -15.64
C GLY A 272 25.64 23.02 -16.65
N HIS A 273 25.43 21.73 -16.31
CA HIS A 273 24.85 20.72 -17.17
C HIS A 273 23.65 20.06 -16.51
N ILE A 274 22.72 19.58 -17.34
CA ILE A 274 21.64 18.72 -16.89
C ILE A 274 22.20 17.30 -16.71
N LYS A 275 22.00 16.72 -15.53
CA LYS A 275 22.36 15.33 -15.18
C LYS A 275 21.11 14.50 -14.95
N PRO A 276 21.14 13.18 -15.21
CA PRO A 276 20.05 12.29 -14.82
C PRO A 276 19.68 12.46 -13.33
N ASN A 277 18.40 12.68 -13.02
CA ASN A 277 17.99 12.84 -11.61
C ASN A 277 17.99 11.49 -10.86
N ASN A 278 17.85 10.34 -11.55
CA ASN A 278 17.96 8.98 -11.01
C ASN A 278 17.22 8.76 -9.66
N LYS A 279 16.20 9.56 -9.36
CA LYS A 279 15.42 9.44 -8.12
C LYS A 279 14.34 8.40 -8.33
N PHE A 280 14.27 7.44 -7.42
CA PHE A 280 13.15 6.51 -7.37
C PHE A 280 12.17 7.00 -6.30
N VAL A 281 10.91 7.20 -6.69
CA VAL A 281 9.87 7.75 -5.82
C VAL A 281 8.81 6.73 -5.48
N THR A 282 8.42 6.72 -4.21
CA THR A 282 7.23 6.00 -3.73
C THR A 282 5.99 6.90 -3.81
N GLY A 283 4.81 6.33 -3.62
CA GLY A 283 3.58 7.14 -3.47
C GLY A 283 3.68 8.14 -2.32
N ALA A 284 4.30 7.74 -1.20
CA ALA A 284 4.56 8.63 -0.07
C ALA A 284 5.55 9.76 -0.41
N ASP A 285 6.58 9.50 -1.23
CA ASP A 285 7.50 10.56 -1.69
C ASP A 285 6.74 11.58 -2.57
N ILE A 286 5.86 11.12 -3.46
CA ILE A 286 5.01 12.00 -4.30
C ILE A 286 4.11 12.87 -3.42
N GLU A 287 3.45 12.28 -2.42
CA GLU A 287 2.62 13.01 -1.47
C GLU A 287 3.44 14.06 -0.70
N ALA A 288 4.63 13.69 -0.22
CA ALA A 288 5.52 14.60 0.49
C ALA A 288 5.96 15.78 -0.39
N ILE A 289 6.21 15.56 -1.68
CA ILE A 289 6.55 16.61 -2.65
C ILE A 289 5.38 17.58 -2.85
N ILE A 290 4.17 17.07 -3.01
CA ILE A 290 2.96 17.89 -3.15
C ILE A 290 2.74 18.75 -1.89
N GLU A 291 2.82 18.14 -0.71
CA GLU A 291 2.66 18.84 0.56
C GLU A 291 3.77 19.86 0.82
N GLY A 292 5.02 19.55 0.47
CA GLY A 292 6.13 20.48 0.53
C GLY A 292 5.91 21.72 -0.35
N ALA A 293 5.48 21.51 -1.59
CA ALA A 293 5.18 22.61 -2.51
C ALA A 293 4.03 23.50 -1.99
N LYS A 294 2.94 22.90 -1.51
CA LYS A 294 1.83 23.64 -0.91
C LYS A 294 2.27 24.45 0.31
N ARG A 295 3.09 23.85 1.19
CA ARG A 295 3.62 24.56 2.37
C ARG A 295 4.43 25.78 1.97
N ARG A 296 5.31 25.68 0.95
CA ARG A 296 6.09 26.84 0.47
C ARG A 296 5.19 28.00 0.07
N ILE A 297 4.15 27.73 -0.72
CA ILE A 297 3.20 28.74 -1.20
C ILE A 297 2.42 29.33 -0.03
N TYR A 298 1.99 28.49 0.92
CA TYR A 298 1.26 28.96 2.09
C TYR A 298 2.10 29.89 2.97
N HIS A 299 3.40 29.62 3.13
CA HIS A 299 4.29 30.47 3.93
C HIS A 299 4.68 31.77 3.21
N SER A 300 4.70 31.79 1.88
CA SER A 300 5.02 33.00 1.10
C SER A 300 3.82 33.93 0.87
N GLY A 301 2.59 33.45 1.07
CA GLY A 301 1.34 34.20 0.84
C GLY A 301 0.80 34.98 2.06
N THR A 302 -0.09 35.94 1.80
CA THR A 302 -0.96 36.56 2.81
C THR A 302 -2.08 35.58 3.22
N LYS A 303 -2.35 35.46 4.52
CA LYS A 303 -3.20 34.42 5.16
C LYS A 303 -4.66 34.30 4.69
N SER A 304 -5.13 35.07 3.71
CA SER A 304 -6.52 35.02 3.22
C SER A 304 -6.60 34.21 1.92
N THR A 305 -7.10 32.98 2.02
CA THR A 305 -7.47 32.08 0.89
C THR A 305 -6.39 31.85 -0.16
N VAL A 306 -5.60 30.78 0.02
CA VAL A 306 -4.57 30.37 -0.94
C VAL A 306 -5.18 29.44 -1.99
N VAL A 307 -5.53 29.99 -3.15
CA VAL A 307 -5.71 29.20 -4.36
C VAL A 307 -4.32 28.89 -4.92
N PHE A 308 -4.01 27.61 -5.11
CA PHE A 308 -2.75 27.19 -5.71
C PHE A 308 -2.79 27.44 -7.22
N THR A 309 -2.19 28.55 -7.65
CA THR A 309 -2.07 28.89 -9.07
C THR A 309 -1.01 28.05 -9.76
N ARG A 310 -1.15 27.82 -11.07
CA ARG A 310 -0.20 27.04 -11.88
C ARG A 310 1.24 27.50 -11.69
N ASN A 311 1.50 28.80 -11.80
CA ASN A 311 2.87 29.33 -11.75
C ASN A 311 3.50 29.15 -10.36
N ALA A 312 2.77 29.51 -9.30
CA ALA A 312 3.27 29.35 -7.93
C ALA A 312 3.51 27.87 -7.57
N PHE A 313 2.60 26.98 -8.02
CA PHE A 313 2.71 25.56 -7.77
C PHE A 313 3.85 24.90 -8.56
N ASN A 314 4.04 25.29 -9.82
CA ASN A 314 5.15 24.82 -10.65
C ASN A 314 6.51 25.14 -10.03
N GLU A 315 6.74 26.39 -9.60
CA GLU A 315 8.02 26.79 -9.02
C GLU A 315 8.25 26.10 -7.67
N ALA A 316 7.23 26.04 -6.82
CA ALA A 316 7.32 25.34 -5.54
C ALA A 316 7.56 23.82 -5.69
N LEU A 317 6.99 23.18 -6.71
CA LEU A 317 7.25 21.77 -7.03
C LEU A 317 8.70 21.56 -7.45
N LYS A 318 9.24 22.38 -8.37
CA LYS A 318 10.64 22.27 -8.82
C LYS A 318 11.62 22.36 -7.65
N GLU A 319 11.43 23.35 -6.77
CA GLU A 319 12.28 23.52 -5.59
C GLU A 319 12.18 22.31 -4.65
N THR A 320 10.95 21.89 -4.33
CA THR A 320 10.72 20.78 -3.41
C THR A 320 11.32 19.48 -3.94
N ILE A 321 11.16 19.19 -5.24
CA ILE A 321 11.76 18.03 -5.91
C ILE A 321 13.28 18.04 -5.80
N SER A 322 13.91 19.21 -5.99
CA SER A 322 15.36 19.35 -5.95
C SER A 322 15.95 19.06 -4.56
N GLU A 323 15.21 19.41 -3.50
CA GLU A 323 15.63 19.27 -2.10
C GLU A 323 15.23 17.94 -1.47
N THR A 324 14.21 17.26 -2.00
CA THR A 324 13.69 16.00 -1.43
C THR A 324 14.68 14.86 -1.68
N ARG A 325 15.19 14.25 -0.61
CA ARG A 325 15.83 12.93 -0.68
C ARG A 325 14.74 11.86 -0.64
N THR A 326 14.71 11.01 -1.66
CA THR A 326 13.66 10.00 -1.81
C THR A 326 14.09 8.69 -1.19
N TYR A 327 13.15 7.86 -0.74
CA TYR A 327 13.46 6.52 -0.18
C TYR A 327 14.34 5.68 -1.12
N GLY A 328 14.10 5.83 -2.43
CA GLY A 328 14.90 5.31 -3.54
C GLY A 328 16.41 5.48 -3.43
N GLU A 329 16.84 6.64 -2.94
CA GLU A 329 18.25 7.03 -2.94
C GLU A 329 19.01 6.48 -1.74
N THR A 330 18.33 6.25 -0.63
CA THR A 330 18.96 5.83 0.63
C THR A 330 18.98 4.32 0.81
N ASN A 331 18.07 3.57 0.18
CA ASN A 331 17.84 2.16 0.49
C ASN A 331 17.93 1.22 -0.73
N LEU A 332 18.61 1.63 -1.81
CA LEU A 332 18.60 0.92 -3.10
C LEU A 332 18.94 -0.58 -3.00
N LEU A 333 19.91 -0.94 -2.18
CA LEU A 333 20.33 -2.33 -2.01
C LEU A 333 19.25 -3.20 -1.35
N ASP A 334 18.63 -2.71 -0.28
CA ASP A 334 17.59 -3.45 0.46
C ASP A 334 16.32 -3.59 -0.37
N MET A 335 16.04 -2.56 -1.15
CA MET A 335 15.04 -2.55 -2.20
C MET A 335 15.21 -3.73 -3.17
N VAL A 336 16.39 -3.84 -3.78
CA VAL A 336 16.70 -4.92 -4.71
C VAL A 336 16.55 -6.30 -4.06
N LYS A 337 17.09 -6.48 -2.85
CA LYS A 337 16.98 -7.74 -2.10
C LYS A 337 15.51 -8.11 -1.85
N CYS A 338 14.70 -7.15 -1.42
CA CYS A 338 13.26 -7.35 -1.21
C CYS A 338 12.58 -7.78 -2.51
N PHE A 339 12.85 -7.10 -3.63
CA PHE A 339 12.25 -7.46 -4.92
C PHE A 339 12.61 -8.88 -5.36
N VAL A 340 13.89 -9.27 -5.27
CA VAL A 340 14.33 -10.63 -5.63
C VAL A 340 13.59 -11.69 -4.81
N GLN A 341 13.39 -11.42 -3.51
CA GLN A 341 12.67 -12.34 -2.64
C GLN A 341 11.18 -12.42 -3.00
N LEU A 342 10.55 -11.29 -3.34
CA LEU A 342 9.16 -11.26 -3.82
C LEU A 342 8.96 -12.12 -5.08
N CYS A 343 9.91 -12.09 -6.02
CA CYS A 343 9.87 -12.94 -7.21
C CYS A 343 9.97 -14.43 -6.86
N LYS A 344 10.88 -14.80 -5.95
CA LYS A 344 11.05 -16.20 -5.49
C LYS A 344 9.78 -16.75 -4.83
N ASP A 345 9.14 -15.91 -4.03
CA ASP A 345 7.92 -16.28 -3.31
C ASP A 345 6.66 -16.13 -4.19
N ASN A 346 6.80 -15.98 -5.51
CA ASN A 346 5.70 -15.89 -6.48
C ASN A 346 4.68 -14.78 -6.16
N PHE A 347 5.14 -13.60 -5.73
CA PHE A 347 4.29 -12.43 -5.62
C PHE A 347 4.01 -11.83 -7.01
N SER A 348 2.80 -11.32 -7.22
CA SER A 348 2.42 -10.61 -8.44
C SER A 348 2.47 -9.09 -8.25
N CYS A 349 2.86 -8.32 -9.27
CA CYS A 349 2.77 -6.86 -9.20
C CYS A 349 1.31 -6.39 -9.07
N VAL A 350 1.07 -5.31 -8.31
CA VAL A 350 -0.26 -4.65 -8.22
C VAL A 350 -0.59 -3.82 -9.47
N GLY A 351 0.44 -3.31 -10.14
CA GLY A 351 0.35 -2.51 -11.35
C GLY A 351 0.12 -3.37 -12.60
N GLU A 352 -0.11 -2.71 -13.73
CA GLU A 352 -0.26 -3.40 -15.03
C GLU A 352 1.07 -3.86 -15.62
N LYS A 353 2.11 -3.03 -15.43
CA LYS A 353 3.46 -3.32 -15.89
C LYS A 353 4.28 -3.82 -14.71
N GLU A 354 4.98 -4.92 -14.90
CA GLU A 354 6.07 -5.27 -14.02
C GLU A 354 7.21 -4.31 -14.35
N VAL A 355 7.33 -3.30 -13.49
CA VAL A 355 8.26 -2.19 -13.70
C VAL A 355 9.72 -2.67 -13.63
N ILE A 356 9.98 -3.77 -12.91
CA ILE A 356 11.27 -4.46 -12.85
C ILE A 356 11.14 -5.85 -13.50
N PRO A 357 11.53 -6.01 -14.78
CA PRO A 357 11.59 -7.33 -15.40
C PRO A 357 12.94 -7.99 -15.07
N PHE A 358 13.01 -8.79 -14.00
CA PHE A 358 14.14 -9.73 -13.84
C PHE A 358 13.79 -11.06 -14.46
N SER A 359 14.69 -11.59 -15.29
CA SER A 359 14.59 -12.98 -15.74
C SER A 359 15.21 -13.89 -14.68
N ASN A 360 14.74 -15.13 -14.57
CA ASN A 360 15.33 -16.14 -13.66
C ASN A 360 16.82 -16.44 -13.96
N VAL A 361 17.34 -15.94 -15.09
CA VAL A 361 18.71 -16.14 -15.56
C VAL A 361 19.67 -15.06 -15.01
N ASP A 362 19.14 -13.95 -14.49
CA ASP A 362 19.93 -12.82 -13.98
C ASP A 362 20.42 -13.05 -12.53
N LEU A 363 19.96 -14.11 -11.88
CA LEU A 363 20.23 -14.45 -10.48
C LEU A 363 20.75 -15.89 -10.37
N PHE A 364 21.81 -16.12 -9.59
CA PHE A 364 22.22 -17.46 -9.20
C PHE A 364 22.50 -17.54 -7.69
N THR A 365 22.34 -18.74 -7.14
CA THR A 365 22.76 -19.06 -5.78
C THR A 365 24.21 -19.48 -5.81
N ASP A 366 25.06 -18.82 -5.03
CA ASP A 366 26.37 -19.39 -4.75
C ASP A 366 26.18 -20.65 -3.89
N LYS A 367 26.95 -21.71 -4.16
CA LYS A 367 26.67 -23.03 -3.58
C LYS A 367 27.11 -23.17 -2.12
N GLU A 368 27.84 -22.20 -1.59
CA GLU A 368 28.50 -22.31 -0.28
C GLU A 368 27.85 -21.47 0.82
N ASP A 369 27.20 -20.36 0.46
CA ASP A 369 26.39 -19.55 1.36
C ASP A 369 25.07 -19.27 0.63
N GLU A 370 23.92 -19.42 1.28
CA GLU A 370 22.58 -19.15 0.70
C GLU A 370 22.36 -17.65 0.31
N HIS A 371 23.42 -16.91 0.04
CA HIS A 371 23.46 -15.55 -0.46
C HIS A 371 23.31 -15.51 -1.99
N PHE A 372 22.48 -14.60 -2.47
CA PHE A 372 22.27 -14.37 -3.90
C PHE A 372 23.40 -13.54 -4.49
N CYS A 373 24.02 -14.08 -5.55
CA CYS A 373 25.03 -13.39 -6.33
C CYS A 373 24.43 -12.99 -7.69
N TRP A 374 24.77 -11.78 -8.14
CA TRP A 374 24.33 -11.26 -9.43
C TRP A 374 25.19 -11.86 -10.54
N ASN A 375 24.57 -12.20 -11.67
CA ASN A 375 25.34 -12.44 -12.88
C ASN A 375 25.91 -11.11 -13.37
N ALA A 376 27.20 -10.88 -13.09
CA ALA A 376 27.90 -9.64 -13.42
C ALA A 376 27.82 -9.28 -14.92
N ASN A 377 27.65 -10.26 -15.81
CA ASN A 377 27.49 -10.04 -17.24
C ASN A 377 26.11 -9.47 -17.63
N HIS A 378 25.11 -9.59 -16.76
CA HIS A 378 23.72 -9.17 -17.00
C HIS A 378 23.30 -7.88 -16.25
N LEU A 379 24.19 -7.26 -15.49
CA LEU A 379 24.00 -5.93 -14.87
C LEU A 379 23.65 -4.83 -15.90
N SER A 380 23.95 -5.04 -17.19
CA SER A 380 23.54 -4.15 -18.27
C SER A 380 22.01 -4.06 -18.46
N SER A 381 21.26 -5.08 -18.03
CA SER A 381 19.79 -5.09 -18.03
C SER A 381 19.20 -4.17 -16.95
N LEU A 382 19.88 -4.03 -15.81
CA LEU A 382 19.56 -3.07 -14.74
C LEU A 382 19.90 -1.62 -15.13
N CYS A 383 20.86 -1.43 -16.02
CA CYS A 383 21.10 -0.11 -16.62
C CYS A 383 20.00 0.28 -17.61
N LYS A 384 19.37 -0.70 -18.29
CA LYS A 384 18.18 -0.50 -19.15
C LYS A 384 16.88 -0.31 -18.35
N TYR A 385 16.90 -0.57 -17.04
CA TYR A 385 15.76 -0.40 -16.15
C TYR A 385 15.38 1.06 -15.95
N ASP A 386 16.36 1.96 -15.73
CA ASP A 386 16.13 3.42 -15.68
C ASP A 386 15.52 3.94 -16.99
N GLU A 387 15.93 3.36 -18.13
CA GLU A 387 15.36 3.67 -19.45
C GLU A 387 13.90 3.17 -19.57
N GLN A 388 13.59 1.94 -19.16
CA GLN A 388 12.26 1.33 -19.38
C GLN A 388 11.17 1.79 -18.40
N LEU A 389 11.53 2.12 -17.16
CA LEU A 389 10.59 2.68 -16.16
C LEU A 389 9.93 3.98 -16.65
N TYR A 390 10.67 4.78 -17.41
CA TYR A 390 10.38 6.20 -17.58
C TYR A 390 10.58 6.77 -18.99
N THR A 391 11.11 6.02 -19.97
CA THR A 391 11.24 6.50 -21.36
C THR A 391 10.38 5.73 -22.37
N CYS A 392 9.52 6.47 -23.08
CA CYS A 392 9.13 6.16 -24.47
C CYS A 392 9.96 6.95 -25.49
N THR A 393 11.00 7.68 -25.07
CA THR A 393 11.83 8.51 -25.95
C THR A 393 13.31 8.43 -25.57
N GLY A 394 13.97 7.38 -26.08
CA GLY A 394 15.39 7.34 -26.50
C GLY A 394 16.44 8.22 -25.82
N LEU A 395 16.61 8.14 -24.51
CA LEU A 395 17.77 8.72 -23.82
C LEU A 395 18.38 7.69 -22.86
N VAL A 396 19.57 7.20 -23.23
CA VAL A 396 20.36 6.18 -22.54
C VAL A 396 21.25 6.85 -21.50
N ILE A 397 21.05 6.56 -20.21
CA ILE A 397 21.93 7.09 -19.16
C ILE A 397 22.30 6.00 -18.14
N THR A 398 23.46 5.39 -18.36
CA THR A 398 23.96 4.25 -17.57
C THR A 398 25.20 4.67 -16.76
N LYS A 399 25.08 4.90 -15.44
CA LYS A 399 26.27 5.06 -14.59
C LYS A 399 26.14 4.64 -13.13
N ARG A 400 24.95 4.69 -12.51
CA ARG A 400 24.80 4.52 -11.05
C ARG A 400 25.05 3.08 -10.54
N TRP A 401 24.77 2.05 -11.35
CA TRP A 401 24.86 0.65 -10.89
C TRP A 401 26.27 0.08 -10.84
N LYS A 402 27.19 0.56 -11.69
CA LYS A 402 28.61 0.14 -11.65
C LYS A 402 29.30 0.53 -10.34
N ASP A 403 28.83 1.59 -9.69
CA ASP A 403 29.44 2.11 -8.47
C ASP A 403 28.82 1.50 -7.18
N VAL A 404 27.61 0.93 -7.27
CA VAL A 404 26.86 0.39 -6.12
C VAL A 404 27.13 -1.10 -5.88
N CYS A 405 27.58 -1.86 -6.89
CA CYS A 405 27.98 -3.26 -6.73
C CYS A 405 29.36 -3.52 -7.34
N PRO A 406 30.46 -3.31 -6.58
CA PRO A 406 31.83 -3.62 -7.02
C PRO A 406 32.19 -5.11 -6.94
N ARG A 407 31.28 -5.97 -6.45
CA ARG A 407 31.49 -7.40 -6.25
C ARG A 407 30.47 -8.21 -7.03
#